data_AF-B4QB74-F1
#
_entry.id   AF-B4QB74-F1
#
_cell.length_a   1.000
_cell.length_b   1.000
_cell.length_c   1.000
_cell.angle_alpha   90.00
_cell.angle_beta   90.00
_cell.angle_gamma   90.00
#
_symmetry.space_group_name_H-M   'P 1'
#
loop_
_entity.id
_entity.type
_entity.pdbx_description
1 polymer ?
#
loop_
_entity_poly.entity_id
_entity_poly.type
_entity_poly.pdbx_seq_one_letter_code
_entity_poly.pdbx_strand_id
1 'polypeptide(L)'
;MSPSQLLVIFALLALNTRLVFGQTTIDCQRPPQLVDPALCCKDGGRDQVAEQCAQRILGAANGQKAGGPPSLDTAACLAECILTSSKYLDEPQKLNLANIRSDLSAKFSNDTLYVETMTMAYSKCEPQSQRRLAMIMQQQQQAQQQKPQQQQPRCSPFSAIVFGCTYMEYFKNCPDHRWTPNAQCALAKAYVTQCGLGA
;
A
#
# COMPACT_ATOMS: atom_id res chain seq x y z
N MET A 1 37.78 42.25 15.83
CA MET A 1 36.83 41.17 16.21
C MET A 1 37.46 40.37 17.34
N SER A 2 36.75 40.17 18.45
CA SER A 2 37.30 39.53 19.65
C SER A 2 37.39 38.00 19.45
N PRO A 3 38.43 37.30 19.96
CA PRO A 3 38.57 35.85 19.86
C PRO A 3 37.34 35.09 20.40
N SER A 4 36.62 35.68 21.36
CA SER A 4 35.37 35.15 21.92
C SER A 4 34.22 35.11 20.90
N GLN A 5 34.18 36.01 19.92
CA GLN A 5 33.13 36.03 18.89
C GLN A 5 33.35 34.97 17.80
N LEU A 6 34.60 34.61 17.51
CA LEU A 6 34.93 33.53 16.57
C LEU A 6 34.53 32.16 17.12
N LEU A 7 34.76 31.90 18.41
CA LEU A 7 34.40 30.63 19.05
C LEU A 7 32.89 30.35 19.07
N VAL A 8 32.06 31.39 19.26
CA VAL A 8 30.59 31.25 19.25
C VAL A 8 30.06 30.95 17.83
N ILE A 9 30.66 31.57 16.81
CA ILE A 9 30.28 31.33 15.40
C ILE A 9 30.66 29.90 14.97
N PHE A 10 31.84 29.41 15.35
CA PHE A 10 32.24 28.02 15.08
C PHE A 10 31.38 26.98 15.81
N ALA A 11 30.94 27.25 17.05
CA ALA A 11 30.05 26.36 17.78
C ALA A 11 28.64 26.28 17.16
N LEU A 12 28.11 27.40 16.65
CA LEU A 12 26.81 27.44 15.96
C LEU A 12 26.86 26.76 14.58
N LEU A 13 27.97 26.87 13.84
CA LEU A 13 28.16 26.16 12.56
C LEU A 13 28.35 24.64 12.75
N ALA A 14 28.98 24.21 13.85
CA ALA A 14 29.15 22.80 14.19
C ALA A 14 27.83 22.13 14.65
N LEU A 15 26.90 22.88 15.27
CA LEU A 15 25.58 22.36 15.63
C LEU A 15 24.65 22.17 14.41
N ASN A 16 24.80 22.99 13.36
CA ASN A 16 23.96 22.94 12.16
C ASN A 16 24.38 21.86 11.13
N THR A 17 25.54 21.22 11.29
CA THR A 17 26.07 20.23 10.33
C THR A 17 25.77 18.78 10.71
N ARG A 18 25.08 18.53 11.82
CA ARG A 18 24.75 17.17 12.31
C ARG A 18 23.35 16.65 11.92
N LEU A 19 22.64 17.34 11.02
CA LEU A 19 21.33 16.89 10.50
C LEU A 19 21.32 16.79 8.97
N VAL A 20 22.38 16.21 8.39
CA VAL A 20 22.24 15.57 7.08
C VAL A 20 21.67 14.19 7.35
N PHE A 21 20.33 14.08 7.34
CA PHE A 21 19.67 12.78 7.17
C PHE A 21 20.12 12.23 5.80
N GLY A 22 21.17 11.42 5.80
CA GLY A 22 21.60 10.70 4.62
C GLY A 22 20.45 9.79 4.18
N GLN A 23 19.76 10.17 3.11
CA GLN A 23 18.89 9.22 2.41
C GLN A 23 19.78 8.11 1.89
N THR A 24 19.75 6.98 2.59
CA THR A 24 20.42 5.76 2.14
C THR A 24 19.67 5.31 0.88
N THR A 25 20.33 5.37 -0.27
CA THR A 25 19.79 4.86 -1.52
C THR A 25 19.62 3.35 -1.38
N ILE A 26 18.40 2.87 -1.58
CA ILE A 26 18.05 1.45 -1.47
C ILE A 26 18.24 0.77 -2.82
N ASP A 27 18.96 -0.36 -2.85
CA ASP A 27 19.04 -1.22 -4.02
C ASP A 27 17.71 -1.98 -4.21
N CYS A 28 16.85 -1.46 -5.07
CA CYS A 28 15.54 -2.05 -5.33
C CYS A 28 15.60 -3.45 -5.97
N GLN A 29 16.74 -3.81 -6.58
CA GLN A 29 16.96 -5.14 -7.18
C GLN A 29 17.38 -6.18 -6.14
N ARG A 30 17.84 -5.74 -4.97
CA ARG A 30 18.20 -6.59 -3.83
C ARG A 30 17.52 -6.07 -2.56
N PRO A 31 16.21 -6.29 -2.41
CA PRO A 31 15.47 -5.86 -1.23
C PRO A 31 16.09 -6.42 0.05
N PRO A 32 16.26 -5.60 1.10
CA PRO A 32 16.63 -6.11 2.41
C PRO A 32 15.50 -6.99 2.98
N GLN A 33 15.77 -7.72 4.06
CA GLN A 33 14.71 -8.41 4.77
C GLN A 33 13.77 -7.37 5.40
N LEU A 34 12.54 -7.31 4.88
CA LEU A 34 11.51 -6.39 5.36
C LEU A 34 10.64 -7.06 6.42
N VAL A 35 10.30 -6.28 7.44
CA VAL A 35 9.27 -6.63 8.41
C VAL A 35 7.89 -6.56 7.75
N ASP A 36 6.93 -7.33 8.27
CA ASP A 36 5.53 -7.24 7.86
C ASP A 36 5.00 -5.80 8.04
N PRO A 37 4.51 -5.14 6.98
CA PRO A 37 3.98 -3.77 7.06
C PRO A 37 2.90 -3.57 8.12
N ALA A 38 2.08 -4.59 8.43
CA ALA A 38 1.03 -4.50 9.46
C ALA A 38 1.60 -4.37 10.89
N LEU A 39 2.83 -4.81 11.14
CA LEU A 39 3.54 -4.59 12.41
C LEU A 39 4.05 -3.15 12.53
N CYS A 40 4.16 -2.44 11.41
CA CYS A 40 4.72 -1.10 11.34
C CYS A 40 3.65 -0.01 11.27
N CYS A 41 2.57 -0.23 10.56
CA CYS A 41 1.47 0.71 10.46
C CYS A 41 0.14 0.01 10.73
N LYS A 42 -0.60 0.45 11.75
CA LYS A 42 -1.93 -0.07 12.05
C LYS A 42 -2.92 0.42 10.98
N ASP A 43 -3.31 -0.45 10.07
CA ASP A 43 -4.16 -0.16 8.92
C ASP A 43 -5.66 -0.39 9.14
N GLY A 44 -6.06 -0.74 10.36
CA GLY A 44 -7.45 -1.08 10.70
C GLY A 44 -7.74 -2.59 10.70
N GLY A 45 -6.81 -3.42 10.22
CA GLY A 45 -6.92 -4.87 10.22
C GLY A 45 -7.98 -5.42 9.27
N ARG A 46 -8.25 -6.73 9.38
CA ARG A 46 -9.32 -7.40 8.64
C ARG A 46 -10.64 -7.24 9.38
N ASP A 47 -11.60 -6.60 8.73
CA ASP A 47 -12.97 -6.54 9.22
C ASP A 47 -13.77 -7.81 8.86
N GLN A 48 -15.04 -7.82 9.23
CA GLN A 48 -15.93 -8.96 8.95
C GLN A 48 -16.07 -9.25 7.44
N VAL A 49 -16.07 -8.23 6.59
CA VAL A 49 -16.17 -8.40 5.13
C VAL A 49 -14.89 -9.03 4.59
N ALA A 50 -13.72 -8.53 5.02
CA ALA A 50 -12.44 -9.09 4.65
C ALA A 50 -12.28 -10.55 5.11
N GLU A 51 -12.76 -10.89 6.31
CA GLU A 51 -12.70 -12.26 6.82
C GLU A 51 -13.65 -13.20 6.06
N GLN A 52 -14.87 -12.78 5.76
CA GLN A 52 -15.81 -13.56 4.93
C GLN A 52 -15.27 -13.79 3.51
N CYS A 53 -14.67 -12.78 2.91
CA CYS A 53 -14.03 -12.90 1.61
C CYS A 53 -12.81 -13.82 1.65
N ALA A 54 -11.98 -13.73 2.69
CA ALA A 54 -10.86 -14.65 2.89
C ALA A 54 -11.35 -16.09 3.01
N GLN A 55 -12.38 -16.36 3.82
CA GLN A 55 -12.97 -17.69 3.97
C GLN A 55 -13.55 -18.24 2.66
N ARG A 56 -14.22 -17.40 1.86
CA ARG A 56 -14.81 -17.81 0.58
C ARG A 56 -13.74 -18.15 -0.47
N ILE A 57 -12.67 -17.37 -0.54
CA ILE A 57 -11.67 -17.46 -1.61
C ILE A 57 -10.53 -18.42 -1.25
N LEU A 58 -10.08 -18.38 0.01
CA LEU A 58 -8.97 -19.21 0.50
C LEU A 58 -9.45 -20.51 1.17
N GLY A 59 -10.76 -20.63 1.45
CA GLY A 59 -11.34 -21.69 2.28
C GLY A 59 -11.28 -21.36 3.78
N ALA A 60 -12.02 -22.12 4.59
CA ALA A 60 -11.82 -22.10 6.04
C ALA A 60 -10.38 -22.55 6.31
N ALA A 61 -9.56 -21.68 6.88
CA ALA A 61 -8.24 -22.07 7.35
C ALA A 61 -8.43 -23.13 8.45
N ASN A 62 -8.41 -24.42 8.11
CA ASN A 62 -8.30 -25.53 9.04
C ASN A 62 -6.89 -25.56 9.66
N GLY A 63 -6.40 -24.43 10.14
CA GLY A 63 -5.07 -24.25 10.74
C GLY A 63 -3.88 -24.44 9.78
N GLN A 64 -4.10 -24.87 8.54
CA GLN A 64 -3.04 -25.02 7.55
C GLN A 64 -2.79 -23.68 6.86
N LYS A 65 -1.73 -22.98 7.28
CA LYS A 65 -1.16 -21.87 6.51
C LYS A 65 -0.80 -22.42 5.13
N ALA A 66 -1.43 -21.91 4.07
CA ALA A 66 -0.94 -22.13 2.72
C ALA A 66 0.55 -21.71 2.69
N GLY A 67 1.44 -22.64 2.34
CA GLY A 67 2.90 -22.51 2.49
C GLY A 67 3.57 -21.56 1.49
N GLY A 68 2.88 -20.53 1.01
CA GLY A 68 3.40 -19.57 0.04
C GLY A 68 2.45 -18.39 -0.20
N PRO A 69 2.92 -17.33 -0.88
CA PRO A 69 2.07 -16.20 -1.24
C PRO A 69 0.91 -16.65 -2.15
N PRO A 70 -0.28 -16.04 -2.04
CA PRO A 70 -1.42 -16.37 -2.89
C PRO A 70 -1.08 -16.15 -4.37
N SER A 71 -1.68 -16.93 -5.27
CA SER A 71 -1.57 -16.68 -6.71
C SER A 71 -2.16 -15.31 -7.07
N LEU A 72 -1.75 -14.74 -8.21
CA LEU A 72 -2.27 -13.46 -8.68
C LEU A 72 -3.79 -13.47 -8.82
N ASP A 73 -4.36 -14.56 -9.36
CA ASP A 73 -5.82 -14.72 -9.46
C ASP A 73 -6.48 -14.77 -8.08
N THR A 74 -5.88 -15.48 -7.12
CA THR A 74 -6.41 -15.57 -5.75
C THR A 74 -6.42 -14.20 -5.09
N ALA A 75 -5.32 -13.44 -5.23
CA ALA A 75 -5.22 -12.08 -4.72
C ALA A 75 -6.23 -11.14 -5.39
N ALA A 76 -6.43 -11.26 -6.70
CA ALA A 76 -7.42 -10.46 -7.43
C ALA A 76 -8.85 -10.77 -7.00
N CYS A 77 -9.21 -12.05 -6.87
CA CYS A 77 -10.53 -12.45 -6.40
C CYS A 77 -10.80 -12.01 -4.96
N LEU A 78 -9.79 -12.07 -4.09
CA LEU A 78 -9.91 -11.58 -2.72
C LEU A 78 -10.17 -10.08 -2.69
N ALA A 79 -9.38 -9.29 -3.44
CA ALA A 79 -9.55 -7.84 -3.52
C ALA A 79 -10.91 -7.45 -4.12
N GLU A 80 -11.34 -8.10 -5.21
CA GLU A 80 -12.65 -7.85 -5.82
C GLU A 80 -13.80 -8.18 -4.87
N CYS A 81 -13.70 -9.30 -4.15
CA CYS A 81 -14.70 -9.67 -3.14
C CYS A 81 -14.83 -8.57 -2.08
N ILE A 82 -13.72 -8.08 -1.54
CA ILE A 82 -13.70 -7.05 -0.49
C ILE A 82 -14.32 -5.75 -1.01
N LEU A 83 -13.84 -5.25 -2.16
CA LEU A 83 -14.29 -3.98 -2.71
C LEU A 83 -15.78 -4.03 -3.11
N THR A 84 -16.23 -5.13 -3.71
CA THR A 84 -17.63 -5.29 -4.11
C THR A 84 -18.54 -5.45 -2.89
N SER A 85 -18.17 -6.30 -1.93
CA SER A 85 -18.99 -6.57 -0.74
C SER A 85 -19.10 -5.34 0.17
N SER A 86 -18.07 -4.50 0.21
CA SER A 86 -18.06 -3.22 0.93
C SER A 86 -18.77 -2.10 0.16
N LYS A 87 -19.20 -2.34 -1.09
CA LYS A 87 -19.74 -1.34 -2.01
C LYS A 87 -18.76 -0.18 -2.28
N TYR A 88 -17.48 -0.49 -2.33
CA TYR A 88 -16.41 0.48 -2.61
C TYR A 88 -16.23 0.73 -4.11
N LEU A 89 -17.03 0.07 -4.96
CA LEU A 89 -17.05 0.26 -6.41
C LEU A 89 -18.40 0.85 -6.83
N ASP A 90 -18.38 1.93 -7.60
CA ASP A 90 -19.54 2.43 -8.35
C ASP A 90 -19.70 1.66 -9.67
N GLU A 91 -18.57 1.39 -10.33
CA GLU A 91 -18.45 0.67 -11.60
C GLU A 91 -17.20 -0.24 -11.53
N PRO A 92 -17.02 -1.22 -12.43
CA PRO A 92 -15.90 -2.18 -12.35
C PRO A 92 -14.49 -1.58 -12.21
N GLN A 93 -14.30 -0.32 -12.59
CA GLN A 93 -13.01 0.40 -12.55
C GLN A 93 -13.10 1.77 -11.89
N LYS A 94 -14.11 2.00 -11.03
CA LYS A 94 -14.39 3.30 -10.41
C LYS A 94 -14.79 3.11 -8.96
N LEU A 95 -14.06 3.75 -8.05
CA LEU A 95 -14.31 3.69 -6.62
C LEU A 95 -15.47 4.60 -6.23
N ASN A 96 -16.28 4.11 -5.29
CA ASN A 96 -17.24 4.94 -4.58
C ASN A 96 -16.55 5.62 -3.39
N LEU A 97 -15.85 6.73 -3.64
CA LEU A 97 -15.09 7.45 -2.60
C LEU A 97 -15.99 7.98 -1.46
N ALA A 98 -17.25 8.31 -1.76
CA ALA A 98 -18.20 8.76 -0.75
C ALA A 98 -18.55 7.63 0.24
N ASN A 99 -18.83 6.43 -0.28
CA ASN A 99 -19.12 5.26 0.53
C ASN A 99 -17.87 4.79 1.28
N ILE A 100 -16.68 4.80 0.65
CA ILE A 100 -15.40 4.50 1.31
C ILE A 100 -15.22 5.39 2.55
N ARG A 101 -15.34 6.70 2.36
CA ARG A 101 -15.18 7.66 3.46
C ARG A 101 -16.23 7.45 4.55
N SER A 102 -17.48 7.22 4.16
CA SER A 102 -18.59 6.98 5.10
C SER A 102 -18.37 5.73 5.94
N ASP A 103 -18.00 4.61 5.31
CA ASP A 103 -17.76 3.34 6.00
C ASP A 103 -16.54 3.41 6.93
N LEU A 104 -15.44 4.00 6.47
CA LEU A 104 -14.25 4.25 7.31
C LEU A 104 -14.59 5.16 8.50
N SER A 105 -15.38 6.21 8.28
CA SER A 105 -15.81 7.12 9.36
C SER A 105 -16.69 6.40 10.40
N ALA A 106 -17.54 5.47 9.97
CA ALA A 106 -18.37 4.69 10.87
C ALA A 106 -17.52 3.71 11.70
N LYS A 107 -16.53 3.06 11.09
CA LYS A 107 -15.66 2.07 11.75
C LYS A 107 -14.61 2.70 12.67
N PHE A 108 -14.08 3.87 12.29
CA PHE A 108 -12.97 4.55 12.96
C PHE A 108 -13.34 5.98 13.34
N SER A 109 -14.50 6.15 13.96
CA SER A 109 -15.09 7.45 14.31
C SER A 109 -14.22 8.31 15.23
N ASN A 110 -13.32 7.69 16.00
CA ASN A 110 -12.37 8.35 16.88
C ASN A 110 -11.01 8.64 16.22
N ASP A 111 -10.85 8.36 14.92
CA ASP A 111 -9.58 8.45 14.22
C ASP A 111 -9.75 9.07 12.83
N THR A 112 -10.09 10.35 12.81
CA THR A 112 -10.31 11.12 11.58
C THR A 112 -9.07 11.15 10.70
N LEU A 113 -7.87 11.21 11.27
CA LEU A 113 -6.61 11.22 10.50
C LEU A 113 -6.37 9.92 9.76
N TYR A 114 -6.73 8.77 10.33
CA TYR A 114 -6.76 7.49 9.61
C TYR A 114 -7.75 7.52 8.45
N VAL A 115 -8.99 7.97 8.71
CA VAL A 115 -10.05 8.04 7.70
C VAL A 115 -9.63 8.91 6.52
N GLU A 116 -9.07 10.10 6.77
CA GLU A 116 -8.56 10.99 5.72
C GLU A 116 -7.44 10.33 4.92
N THR A 117 -6.42 9.82 5.61
CA THR A 117 -5.23 9.24 4.95
C THR A 117 -5.61 8.05 4.08
N MET A 118 -6.48 7.15 4.56
CA MET A 118 -6.92 5.99 3.79
C MET A 118 -7.84 6.39 2.62
N THR A 119 -8.76 7.34 2.82
CA THR A 119 -9.62 7.85 1.74
C THR A 119 -8.79 8.52 0.63
N MET A 120 -7.79 9.32 1.01
CA MET A 120 -6.85 9.94 0.06
C MET A 120 -6.02 8.89 -0.69
N ALA A 121 -5.59 7.82 -0.03
CA ALA A 121 -4.88 6.72 -0.67
C ALA A 121 -5.74 6.08 -1.78
N TYR A 122 -7.01 5.76 -1.49
CA TYR A 122 -7.95 5.26 -2.50
C TYR A 122 -8.12 6.25 -3.67
N SER A 123 -8.37 7.53 -3.37
CA SER A 123 -8.55 8.58 -4.38
C SER A 123 -7.34 8.73 -5.31
N LYS A 124 -6.12 8.67 -4.75
CA LYS A 124 -4.88 8.75 -5.52
C LYS A 124 -4.62 7.47 -6.34
N CYS A 125 -5.03 6.32 -5.83
CA CYS A 125 -4.76 5.04 -6.45
C CYS A 125 -5.72 4.67 -7.58
N GLU A 126 -6.96 5.16 -7.60
CA GLU A 126 -7.90 4.88 -8.70
C GLU A 126 -7.32 5.22 -10.09
N PRO A 127 -6.93 6.48 -10.40
CA PRO A 127 -6.44 6.82 -11.73
C PRO A 127 -5.11 6.12 -12.06
N GLN A 128 -4.28 5.83 -11.06
CA GLN A 128 -3.04 5.05 -11.26
C GLN A 128 -3.35 3.60 -11.65
N SER A 129 -4.37 3.03 -11.03
CA SER A 129 -4.79 1.64 -11.25
C SER A 129 -5.45 1.48 -12.62
N GLN A 130 -6.28 2.44 -13.03
CA GLN A 130 -6.84 2.49 -14.38
C GLN A 130 -5.74 2.53 -15.45
N ARG A 131 -4.71 3.38 -15.27
CA ARG A 131 -3.57 3.47 -16.20
C ARG A 131 -2.76 2.17 -16.25
N ARG A 132 -2.44 1.58 -15.09
CA ARG A 132 -1.72 0.30 -15.01
C ARG A 132 -2.51 -0.82 -15.68
N LEU A 133 -3.81 -0.88 -15.45
CA LEU A 133 -4.69 -1.87 -16.09
C LEU A 133 -4.67 -1.73 -17.62
N ALA A 134 -4.80 -0.51 -18.14
CA ALA A 134 -4.76 -0.28 -19.58
C ALA A 134 -3.44 -0.78 -20.21
N MET A 135 -2.31 -0.55 -19.55
CA MET A 135 -1.00 -1.08 -20.00
C MET A 135 -0.95 -2.60 -19.99
N ILE A 136 -1.47 -3.24 -18.93
CA ILE A 136 -1.54 -4.70 -18.83
C ILE A 136 -2.41 -5.28 -19.95
N MET A 137 -3.58 -4.69 -20.20
CA MET A 137 -4.48 -5.13 -21.26
C MET A 137 -3.85 -5.00 -22.65
N GLN A 138 -3.12 -3.90 -22.91
CA GLN A 138 -2.39 -3.71 -24.16
C GLN A 138 -1.30 -4.78 -24.35
N GLN A 139 -0.53 -5.09 -23.30
CA GLN A 139 0.49 -6.14 -23.34
C GLN A 139 -0.13 -7.54 -23.52
N GLN A 140 -1.25 -7.81 -22.88
CA GLN A 140 -1.97 -9.09 -23.03
C GLN A 140 -2.52 -9.26 -24.44
N GLN A 141 -3.04 -8.21 -25.07
CA GLN A 141 -3.48 -8.28 -26.47
C GLN A 141 -2.33 -8.62 -27.41
N GLN A 142 -1.15 -8.04 -27.19
CA GLN A 142 0.06 -8.36 -27.95
C GLN A 142 0.51 -9.81 -27.70
N ALA A 143 0.45 -10.28 -26.46
CA ALA A 143 0.82 -11.65 -26.10
C ALA A 143 -0.18 -12.70 -26.64
N GLN A 144 -1.48 -12.39 -26.66
CA GLN A 144 -2.52 -13.28 -27.20
C GLN A 144 -2.38 -13.48 -28.71
N GLN A 145 -1.88 -12.49 -29.46
CA GLN A 145 -1.52 -12.66 -30.87
C GLN A 145 -0.41 -13.70 -31.08
N GLN A 146 0.44 -13.91 -30.07
CA GLN A 146 1.55 -14.87 -30.12
C GLN A 146 1.18 -16.22 -29.49
N LYS A 147 0.28 -16.25 -28.49
CA LYS A 147 -0.19 -17.46 -27.79
C LYS A 147 -1.70 -17.37 -27.48
N PRO A 148 -2.58 -17.91 -28.34
CA PRO A 148 -4.03 -17.80 -28.21
C PRO A 148 -4.65 -18.47 -26.97
N GLN A 149 -3.89 -19.29 -26.23
CA GLN A 149 -4.38 -20.05 -25.08
C GLN A 149 -4.29 -19.31 -23.73
N GLN A 150 -3.88 -18.03 -23.70
CA GLN A 150 -3.90 -17.26 -22.46
C GLN A 150 -5.35 -16.97 -22.01
N GLN A 151 -5.77 -17.67 -20.96
CA GLN A 151 -7.07 -17.50 -20.32
C GLN A 151 -7.18 -16.08 -19.73
N GLN A 152 -8.37 -15.48 -19.90
CA GLN A 152 -8.72 -14.21 -19.26
C GLN A 152 -8.70 -14.38 -17.73
N PRO A 153 -8.28 -13.35 -16.97
CA PRO A 153 -8.29 -13.40 -15.52
C PRO A 153 -9.71 -13.62 -15.00
N ARG A 154 -9.86 -14.51 -14.01
CA ARG A 154 -11.16 -14.91 -13.46
C ARG A 154 -11.85 -13.78 -12.69
N CYS A 155 -11.07 -12.87 -12.14
CA CYS A 155 -11.49 -11.77 -11.29
C CYS A 155 -10.84 -10.46 -11.77
N SER A 156 -11.45 -9.33 -11.40
CA SER A 156 -11.07 -7.98 -11.80
C SER A 156 -9.61 -7.65 -11.45
N PRO A 157 -8.73 -7.48 -12.46
CA PRO A 157 -7.36 -7.06 -12.20
C PRO A 157 -7.29 -5.64 -11.63
N PHE A 158 -8.26 -4.77 -11.98
CA PHE A 158 -8.41 -3.45 -11.39
C PHE A 158 -8.47 -3.52 -9.86
N SER A 159 -9.29 -4.43 -9.33
CA SER A 159 -9.48 -4.59 -7.89
C SER A 159 -8.18 -4.93 -7.18
N ALA A 160 -7.39 -5.85 -7.75
CA ALA A 160 -6.07 -6.20 -7.21
C ALA A 160 -5.12 -5.00 -7.20
N ILE A 161 -5.04 -4.28 -8.32
CA ILE A 161 -4.12 -3.14 -8.50
C ILE A 161 -4.49 -2.01 -7.55
N VAL A 162 -5.76 -1.62 -7.48
CA VAL A 162 -6.21 -0.51 -6.64
C VAL A 162 -6.09 -0.81 -5.16
N PHE A 163 -6.39 -2.05 -4.76
CA PHE A 163 -6.24 -2.49 -3.37
C PHE A 163 -4.76 -2.48 -2.96
N GLY A 164 -3.88 -3.11 -3.75
CA GLY A 164 -2.44 -3.11 -3.50
C GLY A 164 -1.84 -1.70 -3.47
N CYS A 165 -2.21 -0.84 -4.44
CA CYS A 165 -1.78 0.56 -4.47
C CYS A 165 -2.21 1.29 -3.19
N THR A 166 -3.46 1.11 -2.75
CA THR A 166 -4.01 1.83 -1.60
C THR A 166 -3.26 1.47 -0.32
N TYR A 167 -2.99 0.18 -0.08
CA TYR A 167 -2.23 -0.25 1.10
C TYR A 167 -0.80 0.32 1.09
N MET A 168 -0.15 0.32 -0.07
CA MET A 168 1.18 0.91 -0.19
C MET A 168 1.17 2.42 0.03
N GLU A 169 0.19 3.12 -0.56
CA GLU A 169 0.07 4.57 -0.43
C GLU A 169 -0.27 4.97 1.01
N TYR A 170 -1.16 4.24 1.67
CA TYR A 170 -1.44 4.43 3.09
C TYR A 170 -0.19 4.15 3.94
N PHE A 171 0.57 3.07 3.67
CA PHE A 171 1.78 2.75 4.42
C PHE A 171 2.85 3.86 4.32
N LYS A 172 3.06 4.42 3.12
CA LYS A 172 3.96 5.58 2.91
C LYS A 172 3.52 6.82 3.70
N ASN A 173 2.22 6.98 3.89
CA ASN A 173 1.63 8.14 4.55
C ASN A 173 1.07 7.80 5.94
N CYS A 174 1.51 6.70 6.55
CA CYS A 174 0.96 6.21 7.82
C CYS A 174 0.98 7.30 8.90
N PRO A 175 -0.17 7.59 9.55
CA PRO A 175 -0.23 8.56 10.65
C PRO A 175 0.67 8.19 11.81
N ASP A 176 1.31 9.19 12.44
CA ASP A 176 2.30 8.97 13.51
C ASP A 176 1.74 8.17 14.69
N HIS A 177 0.48 8.39 15.08
CA HIS A 177 -0.16 7.65 16.19
C HIS A 177 -0.46 6.18 15.86
N ARG A 178 -0.41 5.80 14.58
CA ARG A 178 -0.57 4.43 14.08
C ARG A 178 0.74 3.78 13.68
N TRP A 179 1.83 4.54 13.69
CA TRP A 179 3.16 4.10 13.32
C TRP A 179 3.91 3.49 14.50
N THR A 180 4.60 2.38 14.26
CA THR A 180 5.54 1.78 15.21
C THR A 180 6.94 2.37 14.98
N PRO A 181 7.48 3.19 15.90
CA PRO A 181 8.77 3.85 15.70
C PRO A 181 9.93 2.88 15.97
N ASN A 182 10.41 2.19 14.94
CA ASN A 182 11.64 1.40 15.00
C ASN A 182 12.39 1.41 13.65
N ALA A 183 13.66 0.98 13.67
CA ALA A 183 14.54 0.98 12.50
C ALA A 183 14.04 0.04 11.37
N GLN A 184 13.45 -1.10 11.71
CA GLN A 184 12.93 -2.05 10.71
C GLN A 184 11.74 -1.44 9.94
N CYS A 185 10.85 -0.76 10.64
CA CYS A 185 9.72 -0.06 10.06
C CYS A 185 10.16 1.15 9.23
N ALA A 186 11.13 1.93 9.72
CA ALA A 186 11.70 3.04 8.95
C ALA A 186 12.32 2.55 7.63
N LEU A 187 13.04 1.42 7.66
CA LEU A 187 13.60 0.79 6.47
C LEU A 187 12.50 0.31 5.51
N ALA A 188 11.45 -0.35 6.01
CA ALA A 188 10.32 -0.78 5.19
C ALA A 188 9.61 0.40 4.51
N LYS A 189 9.37 1.50 5.24
CA LYS A 189 8.78 2.73 4.68
C LYS A 189 9.67 3.35 3.62
N ALA A 190 10.98 3.42 3.87
CA ALA A 190 11.95 3.91 2.90
C ALA A 190 11.97 3.04 1.64
N TYR A 191 11.96 1.71 1.77
CA TYR A 191 11.92 0.77 0.66
C TYR A 191 10.67 0.98 -0.20
N VAL A 192 9.47 0.98 0.40
CA VAL A 192 8.21 1.17 -0.32
C VAL A 192 8.14 2.54 -1.01
N THR A 193 8.78 3.55 -0.42
CA THR A 193 8.84 4.92 -0.97
C THR A 193 9.80 5.02 -2.16
N GLN A 194 10.99 4.40 -2.09
CA GLN A 194 12.01 4.50 -3.14
C GLN A 194 11.79 3.49 -4.28
N CYS A 195 11.32 2.28 -3.97
CA CYS A 195 11.34 1.14 -4.87
C CYS A 195 9.97 0.72 -5.39
N GLY A 196 8.92 1.51 -5.10
CA GLY A 196 7.49 1.18 -5.27
C GLY A 196 7.21 -0.07 -6.10
N LEU A 197 6.67 -1.13 -5.47
CA LEU A 197 6.33 -2.42 -6.08
C LEU A 197 5.61 -2.22 -7.43
N GLY A 198 6.36 -2.30 -8.53
CA GLY A 198 5.89 -2.06 -9.89
C GLY A 198 6.54 -0.89 -10.64
N ALA A 199 7.82 -0.57 -10.36
CA ALA A 199 8.73 -0.02 -11.36
C ALA A 199 9.19 -1.12 -12.32
#